data_AF-A0A812QU69-F1
#
_entry.id   AF-A0A812QU69-F1
#
_cell.length_a   1.000
_cell.length_b   1.000
_cell.length_c   1.000
_cell.angle_alpha   90.00
_cell.angle_beta   90.00
_cell.angle_gamma   90.00
#
_symmetry.space_group_name_H-M   'P 1'
#
loop_
_entity.id
_entity.type
_entity.pdbx_description
1 polymer ?
#
loop_
_entity_poly.entity_id
_entity_poly.type
_entity_poly.pdbx_seq_one_letter_code
_entity_poly.pdbx_strand_id
1 'polypeptide(L)'
;MNHTNPQMQRMWSLRSSILAGWCIPTLLLAAIQLTFSYSTYSREHELTSFEEEELLFLSLNVLFRSWTIIYMCRLHASGVPIHAISNSLVGGATRQIMIITMMIFASFCFAFLIIDSNKQSGWVLTSAYRGLLFGSGMGLDNLGLDVGPAFDDNDPIMTEVSVIGSSFFCVIVMNLIIAVYSSEYNRVQGDIPHHFLHSRTIYCLMYFLSGHTLPWKGQRVNRCLMVGAAATCSLCIVAPMYFAAPFLTALVLAFGEVAIVASLLQCDWFSMEGVAYSKEEHFLWICYRSDDSAGNLDDGGMTAESILKDKVLDFRNHAENCWTGLQSKTTSVGLKLDQLFELLH
;
A
#
# COMPACT_ATOMS: atom_id res chain seq x y z
N MET A 1 14.14 -32.64 -11.18
CA MET A 1 13.67 -32.59 -9.78
C MET A 1 12.16 -32.41 -9.80
N ASN A 2 11.39 -33.32 -9.19
CA ASN A 2 9.93 -33.24 -9.22
C ASN A 2 9.45 -32.05 -8.37
N HIS A 3 8.80 -31.09 -9.02
CA HIS A 3 8.21 -29.88 -8.42
C HIS A 3 7.00 -30.14 -7.49
N THR A 4 6.83 -31.39 -7.06
CA THR A 4 5.65 -31.83 -6.30
C THR A 4 5.83 -31.70 -4.79
N ASN A 5 6.99 -31.28 -4.28
CA ASN A 5 7.16 -31.14 -2.83
C ASN A 5 6.28 -29.99 -2.31
N PRO A 6 5.20 -30.29 -1.56
CA PRO A 6 4.25 -29.28 -1.11
C PRO A 6 4.87 -28.31 -0.10
N GLN A 7 5.98 -28.69 0.56
CA GLN A 7 6.70 -27.80 1.47
C GLN A 7 7.42 -26.69 0.71
N MET A 8 8.05 -27.00 -0.44
CA MET A 8 8.60 -25.96 -1.30
C MET A 8 7.47 -25.06 -1.78
N GLN A 9 6.39 -25.59 -2.36
CA GLN A 9 5.28 -24.74 -2.83
C GLN A 9 4.68 -23.84 -1.73
N ARG A 10 4.68 -24.28 -0.46
CA ARG A 10 4.28 -23.45 0.69
C ARG A 10 5.30 -22.37 1.07
N MET A 11 6.61 -22.69 1.09
CA MET A 11 7.66 -21.68 1.34
C MET A 11 7.70 -20.60 0.25
N TRP A 12 7.40 -21.00 -0.99
CA TRP A 12 7.34 -20.15 -2.17
C TRP A 12 5.98 -19.49 -2.41
N SER A 13 4.99 -19.77 -1.55
CA SER A 13 3.72 -19.04 -1.57
C SER A 13 4.01 -17.60 -1.15
N LEU A 14 4.25 -16.72 -2.13
CA LEU A 14 4.53 -15.31 -1.90
C LEU A 14 3.46 -14.64 -1.02
N ARG A 15 2.25 -15.21 -1.01
CA ARG A 15 1.14 -14.81 -0.14
C ARG A 15 1.44 -15.01 1.35
N SER A 16 2.04 -16.12 1.76
CA SER A 16 2.39 -16.34 3.18
C SER A 16 3.68 -15.62 3.57
N SER A 17 4.69 -15.65 2.71
CA SER A 17 6.05 -15.25 3.10
C SER A 17 6.24 -13.73 3.17
N ILE A 18 5.65 -12.97 2.25
CA ILE A 18 5.75 -11.49 2.26
C ILE A 18 4.76 -10.88 3.25
N LEU A 19 3.53 -11.39 3.30
CA LEU A 19 2.48 -10.81 4.13
C LEU A 19 2.74 -11.07 5.62
N ALA A 20 3.15 -12.29 5.98
CA ALA A 20 3.51 -12.61 7.35
C ALA A 20 4.90 -12.06 7.75
N GLY A 21 5.85 -12.00 6.82
CA GLY A 21 7.22 -11.56 7.11
C GLY A 21 7.42 -10.04 7.19
N TRP A 22 6.65 -9.26 6.42
CA TRP A 22 6.86 -7.81 6.32
C TRP A 22 5.68 -6.97 6.75
N CYS A 23 4.47 -7.29 6.27
CA CYS A 23 3.30 -6.45 6.52
C CYS A 23 2.89 -6.50 8.00
N ILE A 24 2.74 -7.70 8.56
CA ILE A 24 2.35 -7.88 9.97
C ILE A 24 3.39 -7.27 10.92
N PRO A 25 4.71 -7.52 10.78
CA PRO A 25 5.69 -6.92 11.66
C PRO A 25 5.77 -5.39 11.51
N THR A 26 5.70 -4.84 10.30
CA THR A 26 5.70 -3.38 10.11
C THR A 26 4.46 -2.73 10.73
N LEU A 27 3.29 -3.35 10.60
CA LEU A 27 2.05 -2.91 11.24
C LEU A 27 2.15 -2.96 12.76
N LEU A 28 2.68 -4.07 13.30
CA LEU A 28 2.89 -4.24 14.73
C LEU A 28 3.87 -3.19 15.29
N LEU A 29 4.98 -2.96 14.60
CA LEU A 29 5.97 -1.93 14.98
C LEU A 29 5.36 -0.53 14.92
N ALA A 30 4.61 -0.21 13.87
CA ALA A 30 3.90 1.08 13.79
C ALA A 30 2.91 1.26 14.95
N ALA A 31 2.17 0.19 15.33
CA ALA A 31 1.27 0.22 16.46
C ALA A 31 2.01 0.40 17.80
N ILE A 32 3.18 -0.25 17.97
CA ILE A 32 4.04 -0.09 19.15
C ILE A 32 4.56 1.34 19.25
N GLN A 33 5.05 1.93 18.16
CA GLN A 33 5.50 3.33 18.13
C GLN A 33 4.38 4.28 18.51
N LEU A 34 3.19 4.10 17.93
CA LEU A 34 2.02 4.94 18.21
C LEU A 34 1.62 4.84 19.69
N THR A 35 1.61 3.61 20.23
CA THR A 35 1.31 3.37 21.64
C THR A 35 2.36 3.98 22.56
N PHE A 36 3.65 3.85 22.20
CA PHE A 36 4.76 4.44 22.96
C PHE A 36 4.72 5.98 22.95
N SER A 37 4.49 6.58 21.78
CA SER A 37 4.32 8.04 21.66
C SER A 37 3.14 8.50 22.50
N TYR A 38 2.00 7.79 22.44
CA TYR A 38 0.84 8.10 23.25
C TYR A 38 1.10 7.93 24.76
N SER A 39 1.76 6.85 25.19
CA SER A 39 1.99 6.56 26.60
C SER A 39 3.02 7.50 27.24
N THR A 40 4.08 7.84 26.50
CA THR A 40 5.10 8.78 26.97
C THR A 40 4.49 10.17 27.13
N TYR A 41 3.68 10.57 26.16
CA TYR A 41 3.01 11.86 26.16
C TYR A 41 1.95 11.98 27.27
N SER A 42 1.07 10.99 27.43
CA SER A 42 0.01 10.98 28.45
C SER A 42 0.53 11.09 29.89
N ARG A 43 1.83 10.84 30.13
CA ARG A 43 2.44 10.97 31.47
C ARG A 43 2.92 12.39 31.76
N GLU A 44 3.42 13.11 30.76
CA GLU A 44 4.02 14.44 30.96
C GLU A 44 2.97 15.54 31.03
N HIS A 45 1.83 15.39 30.35
CA HIS A 45 0.75 16.38 30.36
C HIS A 45 -0.59 15.79 30.84
N GLU A 46 -1.23 16.46 31.81
CA GLU A 46 -2.69 16.36 31.97
C GLU A 46 -3.32 16.68 30.60
N LEU A 47 -4.24 15.84 30.12
CA LEU A 47 -4.77 15.76 28.74
C LEU A 47 -5.30 17.06 28.10
N THR A 48 -5.21 18.20 28.79
CA THR A 48 -5.87 19.47 28.44
C THR A 48 -5.01 20.44 27.63
N SER A 49 -3.71 20.22 27.43
CA SER A 49 -2.89 21.13 26.60
C SER A 49 -1.77 20.43 25.84
N PHE A 50 -2.06 20.02 24.61
CA PHE A 50 -1.03 19.60 23.66
C PHE A 50 -0.34 20.82 23.05
N GLU A 51 0.99 20.84 23.03
CA GLU A 51 1.72 21.77 22.15
C GLU A 51 1.44 21.35 20.69
N GLU A 52 0.99 22.31 19.88
CA GLU A 52 0.51 22.04 18.51
C GLU A 52 1.58 21.39 17.61
N GLU A 53 2.85 21.71 17.86
CA GLU A 53 3.99 21.19 17.11
C GLU A 53 4.18 19.69 17.30
N GLU A 54 4.04 19.18 18.53
CA GLU A 54 4.21 17.76 18.83
C GLU A 54 3.10 16.91 18.22
N LEU A 55 1.87 17.41 18.26
CA LEU A 55 0.72 16.78 17.61
C LEU A 55 0.90 16.73 16.08
N LEU A 56 1.48 17.78 15.49
CA LEU A 56 1.83 17.81 14.07
C LEU A 56 2.87 16.74 13.74
N PHE A 57 3.95 16.62 14.50
CA PHE A 57 4.97 15.60 14.26
C PHE A 57 4.42 14.18 14.41
N LEU A 58 3.60 13.94 15.43
CA LEU A 58 2.97 12.64 15.65
C LEU A 58 2.03 12.29 14.48
N SER A 59 1.18 13.23 14.06
CA SER A 59 0.26 13.00 12.94
C SER A 59 0.98 12.74 11.62
N LEU A 60 2.06 13.48 11.33
CA LEU A 60 2.91 13.25 10.16
C LEU A 60 3.59 11.87 10.22
N ASN A 61 4.08 11.46 11.40
CA ASN A 61 4.66 10.13 11.57
C ASN A 61 3.66 9.02 11.24
N VAL A 62 2.45 9.10 11.81
CA VAL A 62 1.36 8.15 11.54
C VAL A 62 1.00 8.13 10.06
N LEU A 63 0.97 9.29 9.40
CA LEU A 63 0.69 9.41 7.96
C LEU A 63 1.79 8.74 7.12
N PHE A 64 3.07 9.00 7.39
CA PHE A 64 4.19 8.36 6.68
C PHE A 64 4.24 6.84 6.90
N ARG A 65 3.90 6.38 8.10
CA ARG A 65 3.79 4.95 8.39
C ARG A 65 2.63 4.31 7.62
N SER A 66 1.47 4.95 7.62
CA SER A 66 0.31 4.50 6.84
C SER A 66 0.62 4.44 5.34
N TRP A 67 1.31 5.46 4.82
CA TRP A 67 1.80 5.48 3.44
C TRP A 67 2.75 4.31 3.15
N THR A 68 3.68 4.04 4.05
CA THR A 68 4.62 2.91 3.93
C THR A 68 3.87 1.58 3.88
N ILE A 69 2.85 1.39 4.72
CA ILE A 69 2.01 0.19 4.73
C ILE A 69 1.29 0.03 3.38
N ILE A 70 0.64 1.10 2.89
CA ILE A 70 -0.04 1.10 1.58
C ILE A 70 0.95 0.76 0.47
N TYR A 71 2.15 1.33 0.51
CA TYR A 71 3.21 1.03 -0.45
C TYR A 71 3.63 -0.44 -0.38
N MET A 72 3.75 -1.03 0.81
CA MET A 72 4.07 -2.45 0.95
C MET A 72 2.96 -3.37 0.43
N CYS A 73 1.69 -2.96 0.55
CA CYS A 73 0.56 -3.70 -0.02
C CYS A 73 0.68 -3.87 -1.55
N ARG A 74 1.49 -3.06 -2.24
CA ARG A 74 1.76 -3.22 -3.69
C ARG A 74 2.43 -4.55 -4.04
N LEU A 75 3.11 -5.21 -3.11
CA LEU A 75 3.77 -6.50 -3.35
C LEU A 75 2.79 -7.68 -3.23
N HIS A 76 1.61 -7.44 -2.67
CA HIS A 76 0.57 -8.46 -2.53
C HIS A 76 -0.07 -8.79 -3.89
N ALA A 77 -0.67 -9.98 -4.02
CA ALA A 77 -1.39 -10.38 -5.22
C ALA A 77 -2.56 -9.44 -5.58
N SER A 78 -3.19 -8.83 -4.57
CA SER A 78 -4.22 -7.78 -4.77
C SER A 78 -3.63 -6.38 -4.94
N GLY A 79 -2.29 -6.23 -4.90
CA GLY A 79 -1.57 -4.97 -4.98
C GLY A 79 -1.36 -4.44 -6.39
N VAL A 80 -1.79 -5.19 -7.42
CA VAL A 80 -1.70 -4.79 -8.84
C VAL A 80 -2.31 -3.41 -9.09
N PRO A 81 -3.52 -3.07 -8.58
CA PRO A 81 -4.09 -1.74 -8.74
C PRO A 81 -3.30 -0.66 -7.98
N ILE A 82 -2.75 -0.98 -6.82
CA ILE A 82 -1.91 -0.04 -6.03
C ILE A 82 -0.64 0.30 -6.82
N HIS A 83 -0.04 -0.70 -7.47
CA HIS A 83 1.11 -0.48 -8.34
C HIS A 83 0.76 0.41 -9.55
N ALA A 84 -0.40 0.19 -10.16
CA ALA A 84 -0.93 1.03 -11.23
C ALA A 84 -1.04 2.50 -10.80
N ILE A 85 -1.71 2.74 -9.67
CA ILE A 85 -1.96 4.07 -9.11
C ILE A 85 -0.63 4.74 -8.75
N SER A 86 0.28 4.02 -8.10
CA SER A 86 1.58 4.58 -7.72
C SER A 86 2.42 4.95 -8.94
N ASN A 87 2.45 4.11 -9.97
CA ASN A 87 3.22 4.39 -11.18
C ASN A 87 2.58 5.49 -12.03
N SER A 88 1.24 5.57 -12.10
CA SER A 88 0.55 6.64 -12.80
C SER A 88 0.72 7.99 -12.12
N LEU A 89 0.77 8.02 -10.78
CA LEU A 89 1.08 9.25 -10.00
C LEU A 89 2.51 9.75 -10.24
N VAL A 90 3.48 8.84 -10.38
CA VAL A 90 4.89 9.16 -10.62
C VAL A 90 5.22 9.28 -12.13
N GLY A 91 4.23 9.04 -12.99
CA GLY A 91 4.35 9.14 -14.44
C GLY A 91 4.84 10.53 -14.88
N GLY A 92 5.63 10.56 -15.95
CA GLY A 92 6.26 11.80 -16.44
C GLY A 92 5.23 12.89 -16.76
N ALA A 93 4.13 12.51 -17.42
CA ALA A 93 3.04 13.41 -17.77
C ALA A 93 2.28 13.92 -16.52
N THR A 94 1.91 13.02 -15.60
CA THR A 94 1.25 13.38 -14.34
C THR A 94 2.11 14.32 -13.50
N ARG A 95 3.42 14.06 -13.40
CA ARG A 95 4.34 14.93 -12.67
C ARG A 95 4.42 16.32 -13.30
N GLN A 96 4.49 16.41 -14.63
CA GLN A 96 4.51 17.70 -15.34
C GLN A 96 3.23 18.49 -15.09
N ILE A 97 2.05 17.87 -15.21
CA ILE A 97 0.78 18.57 -14.99
C ILE A 97 0.58 18.98 -13.53
N MET A 98 1.05 18.16 -12.57
CA MET A 98 1.04 18.52 -11.15
C MET A 98 1.93 19.72 -10.86
N ILE A 99 3.13 19.81 -11.47
CA ILE A 99 4.01 20.98 -11.34
C ILE A 99 3.33 22.23 -11.91
N ILE A 100 2.77 22.15 -13.12
CA ILE A 100 2.05 23.27 -13.75
C ILE A 100 0.88 23.73 -12.85
N THR A 101 0.11 22.77 -12.32
CA THR A 101 -1.00 23.05 -11.40
C THR A 101 -0.53 23.76 -10.13
N MET A 102 0.58 23.29 -9.52
CA MET A 102 1.15 23.93 -8.33
C MET A 102 1.66 25.34 -8.61
N MET A 103 2.24 25.58 -9.79
CA MET A 103 2.68 26.94 -10.20
C MET A 103 1.49 27.89 -10.37
N ILE A 104 0.42 27.45 -11.03
CA ILE A 104 -0.83 28.21 -11.15
C ILE A 104 -1.45 28.45 -9.76
N PHE A 105 -1.49 27.42 -8.91
CA PHE A 105 -2.04 27.56 -7.56
C PHE A 105 -1.25 28.57 -6.72
N ALA A 106 0.08 28.50 -6.79
CA ALA A 106 0.94 29.47 -6.14
C ALA A 106 0.69 30.90 -6.67
N SER A 107 0.47 31.09 -7.99
CA SER A 107 0.19 32.43 -8.54
C SER A 107 -1.12 33.02 -8.01
N PHE A 108 -2.18 32.20 -7.88
CA PHE A 108 -3.42 32.65 -7.25
C PHE A 108 -3.24 32.93 -5.75
N CYS A 109 -2.48 32.10 -5.03
CA CYS A 109 -2.16 32.35 -3.63
C CYS A 109 -1.42 33.67 -3.44
N PHE A 110 -0.43 33.97 -4.29
CA PHE A 110 0.26 35.26 -4.26
C PHE A 110 -0.67 36.44 -4.58
N ALA A 111 -1.60 36.28 -5.53
CA ALA A 111 -2.60 37.30 -5.81
C ALA A 111 -3.47 37.59 -4.57
N PHE A 112 -3.96 36.56 -3.86
CA PHE A 112 -4.73 36.73 -2.62
C PHE A 112 -3.90 37.37 -1.49
N LEU A 113 -2.62 36.99 -1.36
CA LEU A 113 -1.73 37.61 -0.37
C LEU A 113 -1.45 39.09 -0.65
N ILE A 114 -1.45 39.50 -1.92
CA ILE A 114 -1.29 40.90 -2.31
C ILE A 114 -2.56 41.69 -2.02
N ILE A 115 -3.72 41.14 -2.35
CA ILE A 115 -5.03 41.78 -2.10
C ILE A 115 -5.27 41.92 -0.60
N ASP A 116 -5.00 40.87 0.17
CA ASP A 116 -5.27 40.82 1.61
C ASP A 116 -3.97 40.69 2.42
N SER A 117 -3.13 41.71 2.32
CA SER A 117 -1.82 41.78 2.99
C SER A 117 -1.90 41.81 4.53
N ASN A 118 -3.09 42.04 5.09
CA ASN A 118 -3.31 42.11 6.54
C ASN A 118 -3.53 40.73 7.17
N LYS A 119 -3.90 39.70 6.39
CA LYS A 119 -4.15 38.36 6.92
C LYS A 119 -2.88 37.51 6.97
N GLN A 120 -2.82 36.61 7.95
CA GLN A 120 -1.72 35.67 8.08
C GLN A 120 -1.65 34.76 6.84
N SER A 121 -0.46 34.63 6.25
CA SER A 121 -0.27 33.90 4.99
C SER A 121 -0.75 32.44 5.04
N GLY A 122 -0.58 31.77 6.18
CA GLY A 122 -1.08 30.41 6.40
C GLY A 122 -2.60 30.30 6.33
N TRP A 123 -3.32 31.33 6.78
CA TRP A 123 -4.78 31.37 6.71
C TRP A 123 -5.25 31.52 5.26
N VAL A 124 -4.64 32.45 4.51
CA VAL A 124 -4.96 32.68 3.09
C VAL A 124 -4.65 31.42 2.27
N LEU A 125 -3.49 30.81 2.49
CA LEU A 125 -3.09 29.58 1.80
C LEU A 125 -4.03 28.41 2.09
N THR A 126 -4.44 28.23 3.35
CA THR A 126 -5.36 27.16 3.75
C THR A 126 -6.76 27.38 3.17
N SER A 127 -7.26 28.62 3.19
CA SER A 127 -8.54 28.99 2.59
C SER A 127 -8.52 28.81 1.06
N ALA A 128 -7.44 29.23 0.39
CA ALA A 128 -7.26 29.01 -1.05
C ALA A 128 -7.13 27.53 -1.42
N TYR A 129 -6.39 26.74 -0.64
CA TYR A 129 -6.31 25.29 -0.82
C TYR A 129 -7.69 24.63 -0.73
N ARG A 130 -8.45 24.92 0.34
CA ARG A 130 -9.79 24.36 0.56
C ARG A 130 -10.80 24.86 -0.47
N GLY A 131 -10.77 26.14 -0.80
CA GLY A 131 -11.70 26.78 -1.72
C GLY A 131 -11.44 26.37 -3.17
N LEU A 132 -10.21 26.55 -3.67
CA LEU A 132 -9.90 26.34 -5.09
C LEU A 132 -9.72 24.87 -5.46
N LEU A 133 -8.99 24.08 -4.67
CA LEU A 133 -8.73 22.68 -5.01
C LEU A 133 -9.88 21.75 -4.62
N PHE A 134 -10.57 21.99 -3.50
CA PHE A 134 -11.66 21.11 -3.06
C PHE A 134 -13.06 21.66 -3.34
N GLY A 135 -13.18 22.90 -3.81
CA GLY A 135 -14.48 23.54 -3.99
C GLY A 135 -15.24 23.70 -2.67
N SER A 136 -14.55 23.82 -1.54
CA SER A 136 -15.20 23.94 -0.24
C SER A 136 -15.82 25.33 -0.08
N GLY A 137 -17.14 25.39 0.15
CA GLY A 137 -17.87 26.65 0.40
C GLY A 137 -17.18 27.52 1.44
N MET A 138 -16.87 26.98 2.62
CA MET A 138 -16.15 27.72 3.68
C MET A 138 -14.79 28.28 3.25
N GLY A 139 -14.07 27.59 2.36
CA GLY A 139 -12.79 28.09 1.84
C GLY A 139 -12.99 29.27 0.88
N LEU A 140 -14.06 29.24 0.09
CA LEU A 140 -14.46 30.31 -0.81
C LEU A 140 -15.08 31.50 -0.07
N ASP A 141 -15.88 31.25 0.96
CA ASP A 141 -16.46 32.28 1.84
C ASP A 141 -15.34 33.11 2.48
N ASN A 142 -14.30 32.43 3.00
CA ASN A 142 -13.08 33.07 3.51
C ASN A 142 -12.30 33.85 2.43
N LEU A 143 -12.48 33.54 1.15
CA LEU A 143 -11.90 34.25 0.02
C LEU A 143 -12.83 35.33 -0.55
N GLY A 144 -13.82 35.80 0.22
CA GLY A 144 -14.69 36.92 -0.16
C GLY A 144 -15.96 36.51 -0.92
N LEU A 145 -16.28 35.21 -1.01
CA LEU A 145 -17.54 34.73 -1.60
C LEU A 145 -18.67 34.54 -0.58
N ASP A 146 -18.52 35.08 0.64
CA ASP A 146 -19.54 34.98 1.66
C ASP A 146 -20.80 35.77 1.24
N VAL A 147 -21.92 35.06 1.04
CA VAL A 147 -23.23 35.62 0.71
C VAL A 147 -24.05 35.97 1.97
N GLY A 148 -23.42 35.84 3.15
CA GLY A 148 -24.02 36.14 4.43
C GLY A 148 -24.28 37.63 4.68
N PRO A 149 -24.74 38.00 5.90
CA PRO A 149 -24.95 39.39 6.28
C PRO A 149 -23.66 40.24 6.26
N ALA A 150 -22.49 39.61 6.12
CA ALA A 150 -21.19 40.25 5.95
C ALA A 150 -20.84 40.55 4.47
N PHE A 151 -21.76 40.31 3.52
CA PHE A 151 -21.50 40.55 2.10
C PHE A 151 -21.10 41.99 1.78
N ASP A 152 -21.68 42.97 2.50
CA ASP A 152 -21.38 44.40 2.30
C ASP A 152 -19.95 44.77 2.73
N ASP A 153 -19.29 43.94 3.53
CA ASP A 153 -17.91 44.14 4.00
C ASP A 153 -16.86 43.45 3.10
N ASN A 154 -17.28 42.67 2.10
CA ASN A 154 -16.36 41.95 1.22
C ASN A 154 -15.71 42.89 0.20
N ASP A 155 -14.39 42.76 0.03
CA ASP A 155 -13.67 43.48 -1.02
C ASP A 155 -14.15 42.97 -2.40
N PRO A 156 -14.68 43.85 -3.27
CA PRO A 156 -15.17 43.46 -4.59
C PRO A 156 -14.07 42.85 -5.46
N ILE A 157 -12.81 43.28 -5.30
CA ILE A 157 -11.66 42.75 -6.06
C ILE A 157 -11.36 41.32 -5.60
N MET A 158 -11.37 41.07 -4.29
CA MET A 158 -11.14 39.74 -3.73
C MET A 158 -12.21 38.75 -4.19
N THR A 159 -13.47 39.19 -4.19
CA THR A 159 -14.62 38.43 -4.68
C THR A 159 -14.44 38.06 -6.16
N GLU A 160 -14.10 39.03 -7.02
CA GLU A 160 -13.89 38.81 -8.45
C GLU A 160 -12.75 37.82 -8.73
N VAL A 161 -11.61 37.99 -8.07
CA VAL A 161 -10.46 37.07 -8.20
C VAL A 161 -10.82 35.67 -7.70
N SER A 162 -11.63 35.56 -6.65
CA SER A 162 -12.12 34.28 -6.11
C SER A 162 -13.08 33.57 -7.08
N VAL A 163 -13.99 34.30 -7.74
CA VAL A 163 -14.85 33.74 -8.81
C VAL A 163 -14.01 33.25 -9.99
N ILE A 164 -13.06 34.06 -10.46
CA ILE A 164 -12.20 33.71 -11.59
C ILE A 164 -11.34 32.49 -11.22
N GLY A 165 -10.74 32.50 -10.03
CA GLY A 165 -9.91 31.41 -9.54
C GLY A 165 -10.68 30.10 -9.37
N SER A 166 -11.85 30.14 -8.74
CA SER A 166 -12.68 28.94 -8.55
C SER A 166 -13.17 28.37 -9.88
N SER A 167 -13.62 29.21 -10.81
CA SER A 167 -13.98 28.79 -12.18
C SER A 167 -12.78 28.14 -12.88
N PHE A 168 -11.61 28.78 -12.86
CA PHE A 168 -10.41 28.26 -13.50
C PHE A 168 -9.98 26.90 -12.91
N PHE A 169 -9.94 26.77 -11.58
CA PHE A 169 -9.52 25.52 -10.93
C PHE A 169 -10.54 24.40 -11.10
N CYS A 170 -11.82 24.66 -10.80
CA CYS A 170 -12.84 23.63 -10.82
C CYS A 170 -13.20 23.19 -12.24
N VAL A 171 -13.24 24.12 -13.21
CA VAL A 171 -13.66 23.81 -14.59
C VAL A 171 -12.48 23.41 -15.47
N ILE A 172 -11.33 24.09 -15.37
CA ILE A 172 -10.22 23.87 -16.31
C ILE A 172 -9.21 22.91 -15.71
N VAL A 173 -8.62 23.27 -14.56
CA VAL A 173 -7.49 22.52 -13.97
C VAL A 173 -7.91 21.12 -13.54
N MET A 174 -9.02 20.97 -12.81
CA MET A 174 -9.47 19.66 -12.35
C MET A 174 -9.81 18.72 -13.50
N ASN A 175 -10.52 19.19 -14.52
CA ASN A 175 -10.82 18.38 -15.70
C ASN A 175 -9.55 17.98 -16.47
N LEU A 176 -8.55 18.87 -16.54
CA LEU A 176 -7.27 18.56 -17.16
C LEU A 176 -6.49 17.49 -16.37
N ILE A 177 -6.44 17.58 -15.04
CA ILE A 177 -5.79 16.57 -14.18
C ILE A 177 -6.46 15.21 -14.35
N ILE A 178 -7.80 15.16 -14.34
CA ILE A 178 -8.55 13.91 -14.53
C ILE A 178 -8.25 13.31 -15.91
N ALA A 179 -8.26 14.11 -16.97
CA ALA A 179 -7.98 13.65 -18.33
C ALA A 179 -6.54 13.11 -18.48
N VAL A 180 -5.54 13.85 -17.98
CA VAL A 180 -4.14 13.42 -18.03
C VAL A 180 -3.92 12.17 -17.17
N TYR A 181 -4.47 12.14 -15.96
CA TYR A 181 -4.35 11.00 -15.06
C TYR A 181 -5.03 9.75 -15.66
N SER A 182 -6.22 9.88 -16.23
CA SER A 182 -6.91 8.77 -16.89
C SER A 182 -6.12 8.24 -18.08
N SER A 183 -5.56 9.12 -18.90
CA SER A 183 -4.73 8.73 -20.05
C SER A 183 -3.47 7.99 -19.59
N GLU A 184 -2.76 8.53 -18.59
CA GLU A 184 -1.54 7.92 -18.05
C GLU A 184 -1.84 6.61 -17.31
N TYR A 185 -2.95 6.53 -16.58
CA TYR A 185 -3.42 5.31 -15.94
C TYR A 185 -3.67 4.21 -16.99
N ASN A 186 -4.42 4.51 -18.05
CA ASN A 186 -4.68 3.56 -19.13
C ASN A 186 -3.41 3.11 -19.83
N ARG A 187 -2.46 4.04 -20.06
CA ARG A 187 -1.14 3.75 -20.64
C ARG A 187 -0.36 2.78 -19.76
N VAL A 188 -0.26 3.06 -18.46
CA VAL A 188 0.45 2.21 -17.51
C VAL A 188 -0.27 0.87 -17.34
N GLN A 189 -1.60 0.84 -17.44
CA GLN A 189 -2.40 -0.35 -17.17
C GLN A 189 -2.03 -1.55 -18.05
N GLY A 190 -1.66 -1.31 -19.31
CA GLY A 190 -1.18 -2.36 -20.21
C GLY A 190 0.12 -3.03 -19.74
N ASP A 191 1.02 -2.25 -19.14
CA ASP A 191 2.37 -2.70 -18.76
C ASP A 191 2.46 -3.20 -17.30
N ILE A 192 1.39 -3.02 -16.49
CA ILE A 192 1.40 -3.40 -15.06
C ILE A 192 1.86 -4.85 -14.83
N PRO A 193 1.38 -5.87 -15.56
CA PRO A 193 1.74 -7.26 -15.24
C PRO A 193 3.26 -7.47 -15.27
N HIS A 194 3.94 -6.86 -16.24
CA HIS A 194 5.39 -6.91 -16.37
C HIS A 194 6.10 -6.14 -15.27
N HIS A 195 5.68 -4.90 -15.00
CA HIS A 195 6.26 -4.07 -13.94
C HIS A 195 6.06 -4.65 -12.54
N PHE A 196 4.91 -5.28 -12.30
CA PHE A 196 4.58 -5.94 -11.04
C PHE A 196 5.47 -7.15 -10.78
N LEU A 197 5.66 -8.02 -11.78
CA LEU A 197 6.57 -9.17 -11.67
C LEU A 197 8.01 -8.71 -11.49
N HIS A 198 8.47 -7.76 -12.31
CA HIS A 198 9.82 -7.19 -12.20
C HIS A 198 10.08 -6.58 -10.81
N SER A 199 9.13 -5.79 -10.29
CA SER A 199 9.22 -5.22 -8.95
C SER A 199 9.30 -6.32 -7.89
N ARG A 200 8.47 -7.36 -7.98
CA ARG A 200 8.53 -8.49 -7.03
C ARG A 200 9.87 -9.22 -7.10
N THR A 201 10.42 -9.44 -8.30
CA THR A 201 11.74 -10.05 -8.46
C THR A 201 12.83 -9.21 -7.79
N ILE A 202 12.84 -7.89 -8.01
CA ILE A 202 13.79 -6.99 -7.37
C ILE A 202 13.65 -7.05 -5.86
N TYR A 203 12.42 -6.99 -5.33
CA TYR A 203 12.20 -7.05 -3.88
C TYR A 203 12.62 -8.38 -3.27
N CYS A 204 12.31 -9.50 -3.93
CA CYS A 204 12.77 -10.81 -3.48
C CYS A 204 14.29 -10.92 -3.54
N LEU A 205 14.94 -10.35 -4.56
CA LEU A 205 16.40 -10.32 -4.67
C LEU A 205 17.02 -9.44 -3.59
N MET A 206 16.49 -8.25 -3.36
CA MET A 206 16.94 -7.36 -2.28
C MET A 206 16.78 -8.05 -0.93
N TYR A 207 15.64 -8.70 -0.67
CA TYR A 207 15.42 -9.48 0.55
C TYR A 207 16.46 -10.59 0.71
N PHE A 208 16.70 -11.36 -0.35
CA PHE A 208 17.68 -12.42 -0.36
C PHE A 208 19.09 -11.89 -0.07
N LEU A 209 19.48 -10.79 -0.71
CA LEU A 209 20.79 -10.16 -0.49
C LEU A 209 20.91 -9.49 0.90
N SER A 210 19.83 -8.94 1.46
CA SER A 210 19.82 -8.36 2.80
C SER A 210 20.18 -9.38 3.87
N GLY A 211 19.78 -10.65 3.70
CA GLY A 211 20.14 -11.74 4.61
C GLY A 211 21.65 -12.01 4.71
N HIS A 212 22.44 -11.57 3.72
CA HIS A 212 23.90 -11.74 3.74
C HIS A 212 24.62 -10.73 4.66
N THR A 213 23.98 -9.60 4.99
CA THR A 213 24.64 -8.51 5.72
C THR A 213 24.87 -8.80 7.20
N LEU A 214 24.10 -9.73 7.79
CA LEU A 214 24.20 -10.08 9.20
C LEU A 214 24.85 -11.47 9.35
N PRO A 215 26.09 -11.57 9.88
CA PRO A 215 26.84 -12.82 9.97
C PRO A 215 26.32 -13.81 11.04
N TRP A 216 25.17 -13.55 11.65
CA TRP A 216 24.66 -14.29 12.80
C TRP A 216 23.93 -15.53 12.27
N LYS A 217 24.54 -16.71 12.45
CA LYS A 217 24.05 -17.96 11.86
C LYS A 217 23.52 -18.89 12.95
N GLY A 218 22.26 -19.32 12.82
CA GLY A 218 21.66 -20.37 13.66
C GLY A 218 20.25 -20.04 14.12
N GLN A 219 19.33 -21.01 13.96
CA GLN A 219 17.91 -20.81 14.27
C GLN A 219 17.66 -20.45 15.74
N ARG A 220 18.49 -20.99 16.66
CA ARG A 220 18.41 -20.69 18.09
C ARG A 220 18.76 -19.24 18.40
N VAL A 221 19.83 -18.72 17.80
CA VAL A 221 20.25 -17.32 17.98
C VAL A 221 19.17 -16.39 17.45
N ASN A 222 18.58 -16.69 16.28
CA ASN A 222 17.50 -15.89 15.72
C ASN A 222 16.26 -15.86 16.64
N ARG A 223 15.83 -17.02 17.15
CA ARG A 223 14.71 -17.11 18.09
C ARG A 223 15.00 -16.33 19.39
N CYS A 224 16.20 -16.45 19.95
CA CYS A 224 16.59 -15.68 21.12
C CYS A 224 16.60 -14.17 20.85
N LEU A 225 17.11 -13.75 19.68
CA LEU A 225 17.10 -12.35 19.26
C LEU A 225 15.67 -11.83 19.11
N MET A 226 14.80 -12.58 18.44
CA MET A 226 13.40 -12.20 18.21
C MET A 226 12.62 -12.11 19.53
N VAL A 227 12.75 -13.10 20.42
CA VAL A 227 12.10 -13.08 21.74
C VAL A 227 12.66 -11.96 22.60
N GLY A 228 13.98 -11.78 22.60
CA GLY A 228 14.64 -10.69 23.32
C GLY A 228 14.17 -9.32 22.84
N ALA A 229 14.11 -9.11 21.52
CA ALA A 229 13.67 -7.86 20.93
C ALA A 229 12.17 -7.59 21.15
N ALA A 230 11.32 -8.62 21.07
CA ALA A 230 9.90 -8.50 21.41
C ALA A 230 9.70 -8.15 22.90
N ALA A 231 10.49 -8.76 23.79
CA ALA A 231 10.47 -8.45 25.21
C ALA A 231 10.96 -7.02 25.48
N THR A 232 12.04 -6.56 24.84
CA THR A 232 12.52 -5.18 25.00
C THR A 232 11.51 -4.17 24.48
N CYS A 233 10.88 -4.40 23.32
CA CYS A 233 9.80 -3.54 22.82
C CYS A 233 8.62 -3.49 23.81
N SER A 234 8.18 -4.63 24.33
CA SER A 234 7.09 -4.71 25.32
C SER A 234 7.43 -3.97 26.61
N LEU A 235 8.66 -4.13 27.11
CA LEU A 235 9.17 -3.39 28.26
C LEU A 235 9.24 -1.88 27.99
N CYS A 236 9.62 -1.46 26.78
CA CYS A 236 9.67 -0.04 26.41
C CYS A 236 8.30 0.64 26.35
N ILE A 237 7.21 -0.11 26.16
CA ILE A 237 5.85 0.44 26.24
C ILE A 237 5.47 0.75 27.70
N VAL A 238 5.93 -0.08 28.63
CA VAL A 238 5.61 0.03 30.06
C VAL A 238 6.62 0.94 30.80
N ALA A 239 7.87 1.00 30.35
CA ALA A 239 8.95 1.75 30.98
C ALA A 239 8.65 3.25 31.15
N PRO A 240 8.01 3.95 30.19
CA PRO A 240 7.58 5.33 30.37
C PRO A 240 6.60 5.55 31.50
N MET A 241 6.01 4.52 32.12
CA MET A 241 5.18 4.68 33.34
C MET A 241 6.01 4.77 34.62
N TYR A 242 7.24 4.24 34.60
CA TYR A 242 8.10 4.10 35.78
C TYR A 242 9.36 4.97 35.73
N PHE A 243 9.94 5.19 34.54
CA PHE A 243 11.22 5.91 34.36
C PHE A 243 11.02 7.32 33.79
N ALA A 244 11.90 8.26 34.14
CA ALA A 244 11.82 9.67 33.72
C ALA A 244 12.73 10.01 32.51
N ALA A 245 13.18 9.00 31.74
CA ALA A 245 14.13 9.18 30.65
C ALA A 245 13.54 8.72 29.29
N PRO A 246 12.60 9.50 28.71
CA PRO A 246 11.85 9.11 27.50
C PRO A 246 12.76 8.87 26.29
N PHE A 247 13.83 9.64 26.18
CA PHE A 247 14.81 9.51 25.11
C PHE A 247 15.52 8.15 25.12
N LEU A 248 15.93 7.66 26.30
CA LEU A 248 16.58 6.36 26.42
C LEU A 248 15.59 5.24 26.06
N THR A 249 14.34 5.34 26.52
CA THR A 249 13.30 4.37 26.15
C THR A 249 13.00 4.37 24.64
N ALA A 250 13.02 5.54 23.99
CA ALA A 250 12.84 5.64 22.54
C ALA A 250 14.00 5.00 21.76
N LEU A 251 15.25 5.19 22.20
CA LEU A 251 16.41 4.56 21.59
C LEU A 251 16.40 3.03 21.74
N VAL A 252 16.08 2.54 22.94
CA VAL A 252 15.97 1.09 23.20
C VAL A 252 14.82 0.49 22.39
N LEU A 253 13.70 1.21 22.28
CA LEU A 253 12.59 0.80 21.43
C LEU A 253 13.08 0.68 19.99
N ALA A 254 13.63 1.75 19.39
CA ALA A 254 14.13 1.76 18.02
C ALA A 254 15.13 0.63 17.75
N PHE A 255 16.02 0.33 18.70
CA PHE A 255 16.94 -0.81 18.60
C PHE A 255 16.19 -2.15 18.60
N GLY A 256 15.21 -2.33 19.49
CA GLY A 256 14.35 -3.50 19.52
C GLY A 256 13.59 -3.70 18.21
N GLU A 257 13.07 -2.63 17.62
CA GLU A 257 12.37 -2.70 16.33
C GLU A 257 13.29 -3.13 15.19
N VAL A 258 14.47 -2.51 15.10
CA VAL A 258 15.48 -2.88 14.11
C VAL A 258 15.91 -4.32 14.31
N ALA A 259 16.05 -4.79 15.55
CA ALA A 259 16.38 -6.18 15.86
C ALA A 259 15.26 -7.15 15.45
N ILE A 260 13.98 -6.80 15.66
CA ILE A 260 12.83 -7.59 15.19
C ILE A 260 12.87 -7.69 13.66
N VAL A 261 12.99 -6.55 12.96
CA VAL A 261 13.08 -6.53 11.49
C VAL A 261 14.28 -7.36 11.02
N ALA A 262 15.45 -7.15 11.60
CA ALA A 262 16.66 -7.91 11.29
C ALA A 262 16.48 -9.43 11.50
N SER A 263 15.79 -9.83 12.57
CA SER A 263 15.50 -11.25 12.88
C SER A 263 14.54 -11.89 11.87
N LEU A 264 13.57 -11.11 11.37
CA LEU A 264 12.60 -11.55 10.38
C LEU A 264 13.17 -11.58 8.96
N LEU A 265 14.16 -10.71 8.68
CA LEU A 265 14.91 -10.71 7.43
C LEU A 265 15.86 -11.91 7.29
N GLN A 266 16.11 -12.66 8.37
CA GLN A 266 16.95 -13.84 8.29
C GLN A 266 16.29 -14.90 7.43
N CYS A 267 16.97 -15.28 6.35
CA CYS A 267 16.55 -16.35 5.47
C CYS A 267 17.33 -17.62 5.82
N ASP A 268 16.62 -18.70 6.13
CA ASP A 268 17.20 -20.02 6.43
C ASP A 268 18.12 -20.53 5.31
N TRP A 269 17.94 -20.02 4.08
CA TRP A 269 18.73 -20.38 2.92
C TRP A 269 20.24 -20.16 3.14
N PHE A 270 20.64 -19.09 3.82
CA PHE A 270 22.06 -18.74 4.05
C PHE A 270 22.62 -19.13 5.42
N SER A 271 21.83 -19.82 6.24
CA SER A 271 22.33 -20.32 7.52
C SER A 271 23.41 -21.38 7.29
N MET A 272 24.42 -21.50 8.18
CA MET A 272 25.41 -22.59 8.09
C MET A 272 24.77 -23.98 8.21
N GLU A 273 23.61 -24.03 8.87
CA GLU A 273 22.77 -25.22 9.04
C GLU A 273 21.82 -25.42 7.84
N GLY A 274 21.81 -24.47 6.91
CA GLY A 274 20.85 -24.36 5.83
C GLY A 274 21.32 -24.94 4.51
N VAL A 275 20.43 -24.84 3.52
CA VAL A 275 20.57 -25.46 2.20
C VAL A 275 21.85 -25.00 1.47
N ALA A 276 22.32 -23.76 1.70
CA ALA A 276 23.54 -23.24 1.08
C ALA A 276 24.85 -23.91 1.55
N TYR A 277 24.85 -24.70 2.63
CA TYR A 277 26.02 -25.51 2.99
C TYR A 277 26.17 -26.75 2.11
N SER A 278 25.09 -27.21 1.48
CA SER A 278 25.19 -28.28 0.49
C SER A 278 25.99 -27.77 -0.71
N LYS A 279 26.91 -28.60 -1.23
CA LYS A 279 27.72 -28.28 -2.42
C LYS A 279 26.90 -28.26 -3.72
N GLU A 280 25.59 -28.44 -3.63
CA GLU A 280 24.70 -28.45 -4.79
C GLU A 280 24.50 -27.02 -5.30
N GLU A 281 24.45 -26.88 -6.62
CA GLU A 281 24.14 -25.61 -7.25
C GLU A 281 22.65 -25.29 -7.03
N HIS A 282 22.37 -24.18 -6.35
CA HIS A 282 21.00 -23.72 -6.11
C HIS A 282 20.65 -22.63 -7.10
N PHE A 283 19.68 -22.89 -7.97
CA PHE A 283 19.17 -21.91 -8.91
C PHE A 283 17.98 -21.16 -8.31
N LEU A 284 18.04 -19.83 -8.36
CA LEU A 284 17.01 -18.94 -7.86
C LEU A 284 15.89 -18.79 -8.89
N TRP A 285 14.94 -19.73 -8.92
CA TRP A 285 13.77 -19.66 -9.80
C TRP A 285 12.67 -18.74 -9.21
N ILE A 286 12.95 -17.45 -9.07
CA ILE A 286 12.06 -16.55 -8.31
C ILE A 286 10.83 -16.10 -9.09
N CYS A 287 10.84 -16.05 -10.41
CA CYS A 287 9.73 -15.51 -11.18
C CYS A 287 9.63 -16.18 -12.55
N TYR A 288 9.40 -17.49 -12.57
CA TYR A 288 8.98 -18.13 -13.81
C TYR A 288 7.51 -17.76 -14.07
N ARG A 289 7.25 -17.10 -15.20
CA ARG A 289 5.88 -16.82 -15.64
C ARG A 289 5.24 -18.17 -15.92
N SER A 290 4.16 -18.53 -15.21
CA SER A 290 3.43 -19.79 -15.47
C SER A 290 3.06 -19.92 -16.95
N ASP A 291 2.82 -18.77 -17.58
CA ASP A 291 2.32 -18.64 -18.93
C ASP A 291 3.42 -18.88 -19.98
N ASP A 292 4.70 -18.87 -19.61
CA ASP A 292 5.82 -19.14 -20.53
C ASP A 292 6.10 -20.65 -20.71
N SER A 293 5.51 -21.52 -19.88
CA SER A 293 5.62 -22.98 -20.06
C SER A 293 4.78 -23.52 -21.21
N ALA A 294 3.88 -22.69 -21.77
CA ALA A 294 2.94 -23.10 -22.81
C ALA A 294 3.43 -22.76 -24.23
N GLY A 295 4.74 -22.83 -24.53
CA GLY A 295 5.31 -23.02 -25.88
C GLY A 295 4.91 -22.06 -27.03
N ASN A 296 4.03 -21.09 -26.83
CA ASN A 296 3.49 -20.20 -27.87
C ASN A 296 4.26 -18.89 -27.86
N LEU A 297 5.52 -18.96 -28.30
CA LEU A 297 6.38 -17.81 -28.53
C LEU A 297 6.19 -17.15 -29.90
N ASP A 298 5.20 -17.58 -30.71
CA ASP A 298 4.85 -16.90 -31.97
C ASP A 298 3.70 -15.89 -31.77
N ASP A 299 4.11 -14.64 -31.58
CA ASP A 299 3.66 -13.47 -32.35
C ASP A 299 2.22 -12.91 -32.22
N GLY A 300 1.52 -13.15 -31.11
CA GLY A 300 0.28 -12.43 -30.84
C GLY A 300 0.12 -12.14 -29.35
N GLY A 301 0.42 -10.91 -28.93
CA GLY A 301 0.28 -10.49 -27.53
C GLY A 301 -1.06 -10.92 -26.95
N MET A 302 -1.04 -11.96 -26.11
CA MET A 302 -2.20 -12.38 -25.33
C MET A 302 -2.53 -11.23 -24.38
N THR A 303 -3.52 -10.45 -24.76
CA THR A 303 -4.09 -9.42 -23.91
C THR A 303 -4.66 -10.09 -22.65
N ALA A 304 -4.70 -9.39 -21.53
CA ALA A 304 -5.34 -9.90 -20.31
C ALA A 304 -6.78 -10.41 -20.56
N GLU A 305 -7.43 -9.88 -21.61
CA GLU A 305 -8.73 -10.35 -22.10
C GLU A 305 -8.69 -11.78 -22.66
N SER A 306 -7.65 -12.19 -23.39
CA SER A 306 -7.55 -13.57 -23.89
C SER A 306 -7.34 -14.56 -22.74
N ILE A 307 -6.52 -14.20 -21.75
CA ILE A 307 -6.31 -15.00 -20.53
C ILE A 307 -7.62 -15.12 -19.72
N LEU A 308 -8.38 -14.03 -19.61
CA LEU A 308 -9.69 -14.05 -18.95
C LEU A 308 -10.67 -14.93 -19.72
N LYS A 309 -10.72 -14.82 -21.05
CA LYS A 309 -11.57 -15.66 -21.92
C LYS A 309 -11.23 -17.13 -21.76
N ASP A 310 -9.95 -17.47 -21.71
CA ASP A 310 -9.49 -18.85 -21.56
C ASP A 310 -9.89 -19.41 -20.18
N LYS A 311 -9.70 -18.62 -19.10
CA LYS A 311 -10.16 -19.02 -17.76
C LYS A 311 -11.68 -19.14 -17.65
N VAL A 312 -12.43 -18.28 -18.33
CA VAL A 312 -13.89 -18.36 -18.39
C VAL A 312 -14.30 -19.62 -19.17
N LEU A 313 -13.58 -19.96 -20.24
CA LEU A 313 -13.81 -21.17 -21.01
C LEU A 313 -13.53 -22.42 -20.17
N ASP A 314 -12.41 -22.46 -19.45
CA ASP A 314 -12.06 -23.55 -18.54
C ASP A 314 -13.10 -23.71 -17.42
N PHE A 315 -13.55 -22.60 -16.83
CA PHE A 315 -14.57 -22.64 -15.79
C PHE A 315 -15.91 -23.15 -16.35
N ARG A 316 -16.28 -22.72 -17.56
CA ARG A 316 -17.46 -23.22 -18.26
C ARG A 316 -17.37 -24.70 -18.55
N ASN A 317 -16.24 -25.17 -19.09
CA ASN A 317 -16.00 -26.58 -19.38
C ASN A 317 -16.05 -27.43 -18.11
N HIS A 318 -15.50 -26.91 -17.00
CA HIS A 318 -15.59 -27.57 -15.71
C HIS A 318 -17.04 -27.65 -15.21
N ALA A 319 -17.81 -26.58 -15.33
CA ALA A 319 -19.23 -26.57 -14.95
C ALA A 319 -20.07 -27.55 -15.81
N GLU A 320 -19.82 -27.60 -17.13
CA GLU A 320 -20.47 -28.55 -18.04
C GLU A 320 -20.10 -30.01 -17.71
N ASN A 321 -18.84 -30.28 -17.38
CA ASN A 321 -18.40 -31.60 -16.92
C ASN A 321 -19.04 -32.01 -15.57
N CYS A 322 -19.17 -31.07 -14.64
CA CYS A 322 -19.87 -31.30 -13.38
C CYS A 322 -21.37 -31.57 -13.61
N TRP A 323 -22.01 -30.81 -14.51
CA TRP A 323 -23.42 -30.95 -14.85
C TRP A 323 -23.73 -32.30 -15.49
N THR A 324 -22.94 -32.70 -16.50
CA THR A 324 -23.06 -34.01 -17.16
C THR A 324 -22.80 -35.17 -16.19
N GLY A 325 -21.84 -35.01 -15.27
CA GLY A 325 -21.62 -35.93 -14.17
C GLY A 325 -22.82 -36.06 -13.22
N LEU A 326 -23.52 -34.96 -12.93
CA LEU A 326 -24.74 -34.97 -12.12
C LEU A 326 -25.93 -35.62 -12.86
N GLN A 327 -26.05 -35.35 -14.15
CA GLN A 327 -27.11 -35.90 -14.99
C GLN A 327 -27.00 -37.42 -15.12
N SER A 328 -25.79 -37.94 -15.34
CA SER A 328 -25.53 -39.40 -15.38
C SER A 328 -25.81 -40.10 -14.04
N LYS A 329 -25.52 -39.45 -12.91
CA LYS A 329 -25.90 -39.98 -11.59
C LYS A 329 -27.42 -39.99 -11.40
N THR A 330 -28.10 -38.95 -11.86
CA THR A 330 -29.57 -38.84 -11.74
C THR A 330 -30.26 -39.92 -12.57
N THR A 331 -29.81 -40.18 -13.80
CA THR A 331 -30.36 -41.26 -14.64
C THR A 331 -30.07 -42.64 -14.05
N SER A 332 -28.88 -42.85 -13.46
CA SER A 332 -28.54 -44.10 -12.76
C SER A 332 -29.44 -44.35 -11.54
N VAL A 333 -29.76 -43.30 -10.78
CA VAL A 333 -30.71 -43.40 -9.65
C VAL A 333 -32.12 -43.72 -10.15
N GLY A 334 -32.58 -43.07 -11.22
CA GLY A 334 -33.87 -43.35 -11.85
C GLY A 334 -34.01 -44.83 -12.24
N LEU A 335 -33.04 -45.37 -12.97
CA LEU A 335 -33.04 -46.79 -13.37
C LEU A 335 -33.07 -47.76 -12.18
N LYS A 336 -32.34 -47.45 -11.10
CA LYS A 336 -32.38 -48.27 -9.87
C LYS A 336 -33.74 -48.22 -9.17
N LEU A 337 -34.41 -47.07 -9.25
CA LEU A 337 -35.74 -46.87 -8.68
C LEU A 337 -36.79 -47.66 -9.46
N ASP A 338 -36.70 -47.65 -10.79
CA ASP A 338 -37.58 -48.43 -11.67
C ASP A 338 -37.41 -49.95 -11.44
N GLN A 339 -36.18 -50.43 -11.30
CA GLN A 339 -35.89 -51.83 -10.94
C GLN A 339 -36.48 -52.22 -9.58
N LEU A 340 -36.47 -51.31 -8.60
CA LEU A 340 -37.08 -51.54 -7.30
C LEU A 340 -38.61 -51.61 -7.38
N PHE A 341 -39.23 -50.79 -8.23
CA PHE A 341 -40.67 -50.85 -8.48
C PHE A 341 -41.09 -52.15 -9.17
N GLU A 342 -40.31 -52.65 -10.13
CA GLU A 342 -40.57 -53.95 -10.77
C GLU A 342 -40.47 -55.13 -9.79
N LEU A 343 -39.60 -55.06 -8.78
CA LEU A 343 -39.48 -56.10 -7.75
C LEU A 343 -40.60 -56.07 -6.71
N LEU A 344 -41.31 -54.95 -6.58
CA LEU A 344 -42.42 -54.75 -5.65
C LEU A 344 -43.78 -55.15 -6.24
N HIS A 345 -43.86 -55.33 -7.56
CA HIS A 345 -45.05 -55.74 -8.30
C HIS A 345 -45.05 -57.24 -8.59
#